data_AF-A0A383VWG1-F1
#
_entry.id   AF-A0A383VWG1-F1
#
_cell.length_a   1.000
_cell.length_b   1.000
_cell.length_c   1.000
_cell.angle_alpha   90.00
_cell.angle_beta   90.00
_cell.angle_gamma   90.00
#
_symmetry.space_group_name_H-M   'P 1'
#
loop_
_entity.id
_entity.type
_entity.pdbx_description
1 polymer ?
#
loop_
_entity_poly.entity_id
_entity_poly.type
_entity_poly.pdbx_seq_one_letter_code
_entity_poly.pdbx_strand_id
1 'polypeptide(L)' 'YPGEGRIASPGFTNQRWVEGELLVFGSSSSSGSSSSVTNGAQLGFVWSVPGEKRFLILLNRITLEP' A
#
# COMPACT_ATOMS: atom_id res chain seq x y z
N TYR A 1 -1.00 -7.58 -7.73
CA TYR A 1 0.03 -8.65 -7.65
C TYR A 1 -0.01 -9.24 -6.25
N PRO A 2 -0.08 -10.57 -6.09
CA PRO A 2 -0.13 -11.20 -4.78
C PRO A 2 1.15 -10.90 -3.99
N GLY A 3 1.02 -10.70 -2.69
CA GLY A 3 2.14 -10.47 -1.78
C GLY A 3 1.74 -10.71 -0.32
N GLU A 4 2.68 -10.48 0.58
CA GLU A 4 2.47 -10.65 2.01
C GLU A 4 2.92 -9.40 2.78
N GLY A 5 2.11 -8.98 3.75
CA GLY A 5 2.45 -7.94 4.71
C GLY A 5 2.71 -8.54 6.09
N ARG A 6 3.56 -7.89 6.90
CA ARG A 6 3.83 -8.33 8.27
C ARG A 6 3.12 -7.45 9.28
N ILE A 7 2.28 -8.06 10.11
CA ILE A 7 1.59 -7.38 11.22
C ILE A 7 2.14 -7.85 12.56
N ALA A 8 1.98 -7.02 13.58
CA ALA A 8 2.35 -7.34 14.97
C ALA A 8 1.48 -6.55 15.95
N SER A 9 1.32 -7.09 17.15
CA SER A 9 0.72 -6.40 18.30
C SER A 9 1.67 -5.34 18.88
N PRO A 10 1.19 -4.44 19.77
CA PRO A 10 2.05 -3.47 20.46
C PRO A 10 3.27 -4.13 21.11
N GLY A 11 4.42 -3.45 21.03
CA GLY A 11 5.71 -4.03 21.44
C GLY A 11 6.28 -5.05 20.44
N PHE A 12 5.76 -5.09 19.21
CA PHE A 12 6.20 -5.99 18.13
C PHE A 12 6.07 -7.49 18.49
N THR A 13 5.01 -7.82 19.21
CA THR A 13 4.69 -9.19 19.64
C THR A 13 3.71 -9.86 18.68
N ASN A 14 3.62 -11.20 18.69
CA ASN A 14 2.70 -11.98 17.85
C ASN A 14 2.80 -11.64 16.34
N GLN A 15 4.02 -11.48 15.86
CA GLN A 15 4.31 -11.12 14.47
C GLN A 15 3.93 -12.24 13.50
N ARG A 16 3.21 -11.88 12.43
CA ARG A 16 2.74 -12.85 11.43
C ARG A 16 2.65 -12.23 10.05
N TRP A 17 2.83 -13.05 9.04
CA TRP A 17 2.54 -12.70 7.65
C TRP A 17 1.04 -12.83 7.39
N VAL A 18 0.51 -11.90 6.60
CA VAL A 18 -0.87 -11.90 6.14
C VAL A 18 -0.89 -11.63 4.65
N GLU A 19 -1.80 -12.30 3.94
CA GLU A 19 -1.98 -12.11 2.52
C GLU A 19 -2.39 -10.67 2.20
N GLY A 20 -1.88 -10.18 1.08
CA GLY A 20 -2.18 -8.86 0.56
C GLY A 20 -1.96 -8.77 -0.94
N GLU A 21 -2.23 -7.58 -1.46
CA GLU A 21 -2.09 -7.29 -2.88
C GLU A 21 -1.34 -5.98 -3.10
N LEU A 22 -0.28 -6.04 -3.91
CA LEU A 22 0.37 -4.88 -4.48
C LEU A 22 -0.45 -4.35 -5.66
N LEU A 23 -0.83 -3.09 -5.56
CA LEU A 23 -1.51 -2.31 -6.57
C LEU A 23 -0.48 -1.43 -7.30
N VAL A 24 -0.58 -1.37 -8.62
CA VAL A 24 0.15 -0.42 -9.44
C VAL A 24 -0.84 0.57 -10.00
N PHE A 25 -0.72 1.83 -9.59
CA PHE A 25 -1.52 2.91 -10.14
C PHE A 25 -0.85 3.40 -11.41
N GLY A 26 -1.60 3.45 -12.52
CA GLY A 26 -1.05 3.90 -13.80
C GLY A 26 -0.50 5.33 -13.67
N SER A 27 0.70 5.56 -14.22
CA SER A 27 1.22 6.91 -14.50
C SER A 27 0.41 7.54 -15.64
N SER A 28 -0.85 7.88 -15.35
CA SER A 28 -1.68 8.66 -16.25
C SER A 28 -1.28 10.13 -16.07
N SER A 29 -0.20 10.53 -16.74
CA SER A 29 0.07 11.94 -17.06
C SER A 29 -0.88 12.47 -18.16
N SER A 30 -1.91 11.71 -18.54
CA SER A 30 -2.91 12.08 -19.53
C SER A 30 -4.31 11.75 -18.99
N SER A 31 -5.04 12.79 -18.55
CA SER A 31 -6.42 12.76 -18.05
C SER A 31 -6.61 12.42 -16.56
N GLY A 32 -6.24 13.37 -15.71
CA GLY A 32 -7.21 14.09 -14.86
C GLY A 32 -8.00 13.38 -13.76
N SER A 33 -7.92 12.06 -13.55
CA SER A 33 -8.79 11.38 -12.57
C SER A 33 -8.11 10.46 -11.56
N SER A 34 -6.89 9.95 -11.81
CA SER A 34 -6.19 9.11 -10.82
C SER A 34 -5.45 9.92 -9.75
N SER A 35 -5.06 11.16 -10.06
CA SER A 35 -4.16 11.95 -9.21
C SER A 35 -4.81 12.45 -7.92
N SER A 36 -6.12 12.67 -7.89
CA SER A 36 -6.78 13.27 -6.71
C SER A 36 -7.01 12.27 -5.58
N VAL A 37 -7.30 11.00 -5.90
CA VAL A 37 -7.65 9.99 -4.88
C VAL A 37 -6.40 9.36 -4.26
N THR A 38 -5.35 9.12 -5.06
CA THR A 38 -4.10 8.51 -4.57
C THR A 38 -3.03 9.53 -4.21
N ASN A 39 -3.30 10.83 -4.39
CA ASN A 39 -2.40 11.94 -4.11
C ASN A 39 -0.99 11.72 -4.69
N GLY A 40 -0.94 11.27 -5.96
CA GLY A 40 0.31 11.03 -6.68
C GLY A 40 0.99 9.68 -6.42
N ALA A 41 0.45 8.83 -5.53
CA ALA A 41 1.02 7.51 -5.28
C ALA A 41 0.97 6.64 -6.54
N GLN A 42 2.12 6.04 -6.88
CA GLN A 42 2.29 5.17 -8.03
C GLN A 42 2.10 3.69 -7.66
N LEU A 43 2.25 3.38 -6.38
CA LEU A 43 2.06 2.04 -5.82
C LEU A 43 1.13 2.12 -4.62
N GLY A 44 0.41 1.03 -4.38
CA GLY A 44 -0.33 0.82 -3.15
C GLY A 44 -0.23 -0.62 -2.68
N PHE A 45 -0.49 -0.86 -1.41
CA PHE A 45 -0.60 -2.20 -0.87
C PHE A 45 -1.89 -2.32 -0.07
N VAL A 46 -2.67 -3.35 -0.34
CA VAL A 46 -3.89 -3.66 0.41
C VAL A 46 -3.65 -4.92 1.21
N TRP A 47 -3.95 -4.85 2.51
CA TRP A 47 -4.13 -6.05 3.32
C TRP A 47 -5.55 -6.03 3.92
N SER A 48 -6.13 -7.22 4.01
CA SER A 48 -7.41 -7.44 4.69
C SER A 48 -7.14 -8.34 5.89
N VAL A 49 -7.04 -7.75 7.07
CA VAL A 49 -6.93 -8.54 8.31
C VAL A 49 -8.34 -9.04 8.63
N PRO A 50 -8.62 -10.35 8.51
CA PRO A 50 -9.97 -10.88 8.63
C PRO A 50 -10.55 -10.59 10.02
N GLY A 51 -11.73 -9.97 10.06
CA GLY A 51 -12.41 -9.62 11.31
C GLY A 51 -11.83 -8.42 12.06
N GLU A 52 -10.72 -7.84 11.61
CA GLU A 52 -10.13 -6.65 12.25
C GLU A 52 -10.31 -5.39 11.40
N LYS A 53 -9.47 -5.24 10.36
CA LYS A 53 -9.35 -4.00 9.59
C LYS A 53 -8.84 -4.27 8.19
N ARG A 54 -9.27 -3.41 7.26
CA ARG A 54 -8.71 -3.32 5.91
C ARG A 54 -7.92 -2.03 5.81
N PHE A 55 -6.75 -2.10 5.20
CA PHE A 55 -5.92 -0.91 5.00
C PHE A 55 -5.52 -0.82 3.53
N LEU A 56 -5.50 0.42 3.05
CA LEU A 56 -4.84 0.80 1.81
C LEU A 56 -3.64 1.66 2.19
N ILE A 57 -2.45 1.18 1.87
CA ILE A 57 -1.20 1.90 2.05
C ILE A 57 -0.84 2.50 0.70
N LEU A 58 -0.63 3.82 0.65
CA LEU A 58 -0.22 4.52 -0.56
C LEU A 58 1.29 4.80 -0.49
N LEU A 59 2.01 4.44 -1.54
CA LEU A 59 3.46 4.55 -1.63
C LEU A 59 3.82 5.59 -2.69
N ASN A 60 4.41 6.68 -2.24
CA ASN A 60 4.98 7.71 -3.08
C ASN A 60 6.48 7.47 -3.26
N ARG A 61 6.96 7.61 -4.49
CA ARG A 61 8.39 7.58 -4.77
C ARG A 61 9.03 8.88 -4.26
N ILE A 62 10.05 8.75 -3.43
CA ILE A 62 10.93 9.85 -3.05
C ILE A 62 12.23 9.68 -3.82
N THR A 63 12.69 10.74 -4.48
CA THR A 63 14.04 10.80 -5.07
C THR A 63 14.95 11.43 -4.04
N LEU A 64 15.99 10.69 -3.63
CA LEU A 64 17.01 11.22 -2.74
C LEU A 64 18.06 11.94 -3.58
N GLU A 65 18.49 13.12 -3.13
CA GLU A 65 19.69 13.77 -3.68
C GLU A 65 20.94 12.97 -3.29
N PRO A 66 21.95 12.91 -4.18
CA PRO A 66 23.14 12.07 -3.99
C PRO A 66 24.01 12.47 -2.80
#